data_AF-A0AAE4BZM8-F1
#
_entry.id   AF-A0AAE4BZM8-F1
#
_cell.length_a   1.000
_cell.length_b   1.000
_cell.length_c   1.000
_cell.angle_alpha   90.00
_cell.angle_beta   90.00
_cell.angle_gamma   90.00
#
_symmetry.space_group_name_H-M   'P 1'
#
loop_
_entity.id
_entity.type
_entity.pdbx_description
1 polymer ?
#
loop_
_entity_poly.entity_id
_entity_poly.type
_entity_poly.pdbx_seq_one_letter_code
_entity_poly.pdbx_strand_id
1 'polypeptide(L)'
;MAILRVLLLDSRKTLQEIGSEVGLSPTSCWTRIKKLEAHGVIKRYTIDVDPAKLGYHDSVIVQVTLESHTDETLYDFGRVLATIPEIQEAYLVSGDYDYYIRIAVRDTRDYERLLREKLYKIPGIRHSKSHFVLRVLKETSVPVI
;
A
#
# COMPACT_ATOMS: atom_id res chain seq x y z
N MET A 1 -17.91 7.41 13.37
CA MET A 1 -17.07 6.19 13.32
C MET A 1 -17.85 4.91 13.06
N ALA A 2 -19.06 4.70 13.61
CA ALA A 2 -19.82 3.45 13.39
C ALA A 2 -20.01 3.07 11.90
N ILE A 3 -20.43 4.02 11.04
CA ILE A 3 -20.56 3.77 9.59
C ILE A 3 -19.22 3.34 8.95
N LEU A 4 -18.11 3.97 9.34
CA LEU A 4 -16.79 3.62 8.81
C LEU A 4 -16.38 2.20 9.20
N ARG A 5 -16.66 1.77 10.44
CA ARG A 5 -16.41 0.38 10.86
C ARG A 5 -17.14 -0.62 9.98
N VAL A 6 -18.42 -0.37 9.70
CA VAL A 6 -19.23 -1.25 8.84
C VAL A 6 -18.64 -1.29 7.43
N LEU A 7 -18.33 -0.14 6.84
CA LEU A 7 -17.77 -0.05 5.50
C LEU A 7 -16.34 -0.63 5.37
N LEU A 8 -15.53 -0.56 6.43
CA LEU A 8 -14.19 -1.16 6.45
C LEU A 8 -14.25 -2.69 6.50
N LEU A 9 -15.31 -3.26 7.09
CA LEU A 9 -15.53 -4.71 7.13
C LEU A 9 -16.18 -5.21 5.83
N ASP A 10 -17.22 -4.53 5.38
CA ASP A 10 -17.93 -4.86 4.14
C ASP A 10 -18.54 -3.61 3.52
N SER A 11 -17.85 -3.06 2.51
CA SER A 11 -18.32 -1.89 1.78
C SER A 11 -19.44 -2.19 0.78
N ARG A 12 -19.85 -3.46 0.60
CA ARG A 12 -20.94 -3.84 -0.30
C ARG A 12 -22.30 -3.84 0.38
N LYS A 13 -22.36 -3.69 1.71
CA LYS A 13 -23.62 -3.56 2.45
C LYS A 13 -24.48 -2.44 1.90
N THR A 14 -25.76 -2.71 1.76
CA THR A 14 -26.77 -1.74 1.39
C THR A 14 -26.94 -0.69 2.48
N LEU A 15 -27.47 0.49 2.11
CA LEU A 15 -27.78 1.54 3.09
C LEU A 15 -28.77 1.08 4.17
N GLN A 16 -29.62 0.11 3.85
CA GLN A 16 -30.55 -0.49 4.79
C GLN A 16 -29.82 -1.34 5.83
N GLU A 17 -28.93 -2.23 5.40
CA GLU A 17 -28.10 -3.05 6.31
C GLU A 17 -27.20 -2.20 7.20
N ILE A 18 -26.52 -1.20 6.60
CA ILE A 18 -25.70 -0.25 7.36
C ILE A 18 -26.56 0.48 8.39
N GLY A 19 -27.74 0.97 7.98
CA GLY A 19 -28.67 1.68 8.86
C GLY A 19 -29.16 0.82 10.04
N SER A 20 -29.47 -0.44 9.79
CA SER A 20 -29.84 -1.42 10.82
C SER A 20 -28.71 -1.65 11.83
N GLU A 21 -27.46 -1.73 11.39
CA GLU A 21 -26.32 -1.95 12.28
C GLU A 21 -25.93 -0.74 13.12
N VAL A 22 -26.13 0.48 12.59
CA VAL A 22 -25.70 1.72 13.26
C VAL A 22 -26.85 2.54 13.86
N GLY A 23 -28.09 2.05 13.78
CA GLY A 23 -29.28 2.70 14.33
C GLY A 23 -29.69 3.99 13.60
N LEU A 24 -29.58 4.01 12.26
CA LEU A 24 -29.88 5.18 11.43
C LEU A 24 -30.81 4.81 10.26
N SER A 25 -31.57 5.80 9.78
CA SER A 25 -32.31 5.64 8.53
C SER A 25 -31.37 5.55 7.31
N PRO A 26 -31.77 4.84 6.23
CA PRO A 26 -30.96 4.76 5.01
C PRO A 26 -30.54 6.13 4.45
N THR A 27 -31.44 7.12 4.47
CA THR A 27 -31.17 8.50 4.04
C THR A 27 -30.10 9.19 4.90
N SER A 28 -30.12 8.94 6.22
CA SER A 28 -29.10 9.45 7.16
C SER A 28 -27.75 8.82 6.92
N CYS A 29 -27.69 7.50 6.65
CA CYS A 29 -26.47 6.80 6.26
C CYS A 29 -25.89 7.40 4.97
N TRP A 30 -26.71 7.53 3.93
CA TRP A 30 -26.28 8.08 2.64
C TRP A 30 -25.66 9.47 2.78
N THR A 31 -26.34 10.37 3.49
CA THR A 31 -25.85 11.74 3.68
C THR A 31 -24.51 11.77 4.42
N ARG A 32 -24.33 10.91 5.43
CA ARG A 32 -23.08 10.81 6.18
C ARG A 32 -21.95 10.22 5.34
N ILE A 33 -22.22 9.18 4.56
CA ILE A 33 -21.24 8.59 3.64
C ILE A 33 -20.78 9.63 2.62
N LYS A 34 -21.72 10.36 2.00
CA LYS A 34 -21.40 11.45 1.06
C LYS A 34 -20.55 12.54 1.68
N LYS A 35 -20.81 12.91 2.94
CA LYS A 35 -19.94 13.84 3.67
C LYS A 35 -18.55 13.25 3.89
N LEU A 36 -18.42 11.98 4.28
CA LEU A 36 -17.11 11.34 4.48
C LEU A 36 -16.30 11.26 3.17
N GLU A 37 -16.96 10.98 2.04
CA GLU A 37 -16.35 11.02 0.70
C GLU A 37 -15.91 12.45 0.34
N ALA A 38 -16.79 13.45 0.51
CA ALA A 38 -16.50 14.84 0.16
C ALA A 38 -15.34 15.44 0.98
N HIS A 39 -15.18 15.02 2.23
CA HIS A 39 -14.06 15.44 3.09
C HIS A 39 -12.79 14.59 2.89
N GLY A 40 -12.78 13.64 1.95
CA GLY A 40 -11.62 12.78 1.68
C GLY A 40 -11.30 11.76 2.78
N VAL A 41 -12.21 11.58 3.75
CA VAL A 41 -12.06 10.53 4.78
C VAL A 41 -12.21 9.15 4.14
N ILE A 42 -13.20 8.98 3.26
CA ILE A 42 -13.28 7.84 2.36
C ILE A 42 -12.56 8.23 1.07
N LYS A 43 -11.36 7.68 0.88
CA LYS A 43 -10.54 7.96 -0.30
C LYS A 43 -10.97 7.16 -1.54
N ARG A 44 -11.39 5.91 -1.34
CA ARG A 44 -11.80 4.98 -2.40
C ARG A 44 -12.55 3.79 -1.82
N TYR A 45 -13.28 3.09 -2.69
CA TYR A 45 -13.78 1.73 -2.46
C TYR A 45 -12.98 0.77 -3.34
N THR A 46 -12.51 -0.33 -2.76
CA THR A 46 -11.62 -1.26 -3.45
C THR A 46 -11.86 -2.69 -2.95
N ILE A 47 -11.17 -3.65 -3.57
CA ILE A 47 -11.22 -5.06 -3.19
C ILE A 47 -9.88 -5.43 -2.55
N ASP A 48 -9.93 -6.36 -1.60
CA ASP A 48 -8.74 -7.02 -1.04
C ASP A 48 -8.57 -8.36 -1.74
N VAL A 49 -7.35 -8.66 -2.20
CA VAL A 49 -7.06 -9.80 -3.07
C VAL A 49 -5.81 -10.51 -2.58
N ASP A 50 -5.88 -11.83 -2.49
CA ASP A 50 -4.74 -12.69 -2.17
C ASP A 50 -3.68 -12.63 -3.29
N PRO A 51 -2.49 -12.05 -3.05
CA PRO A 51 -1.45 -11.94 -4.05
C PRO A 51 -0.94 -13.29 -4.55
N ALA A 52 -0.94 -14.32 -3.69
CA ALA A 52 -0.48 -15.66 -4.05
C ALA A 52 -1.42 -16.32 -5.09
N LYS A 53 -2.72 -15.99 -5.08
CA LYS A 53 -3.67 -16.43 -6.11
C LYS A 53 -3.47 -15.73 -7.46
N LEU A 54 -2.76 -14.60 -7.48
CA LEU A 54 -2.33 -13.90 -8.70
C LEU A 54 -0.91 -14.34 -9.15
N GLY A 55 -0.30 -15.27 -8.41
CA GLY A 55 1.01 -15.83 -8.68
C GLY A 55 2.17 -15.04 -8.09
N TYR A 56 1.92 -14.09 -7.19
CA TYR A 56 2.97 -13.43 -6.39
C TYR A 56 3.12 -14.16 -5.07
N HIS A 57 4.04 -15.13 -5.03
CA HIS A 57 4.20 -16.02 -3.89
C HIS A 57 5.15 -15.46 -2.82
N ASP A 58 6.03 -14.54 -3.21
CA ASP A 58 7.03 -13.97 -2.33
C ASP A 58 6.79 -12.46 -2.15
N SER A 59 7.04 -11.98 -0.94
CA SER A 59 7.14 -10.54 -0.65
C SER A 59 8.55 -10.21 -0.16
N VAL A 60 9.12 -9.13 -0.67
CA VAL A 60 10.48 -8.70 -0.36
C VAL A 60 10.45 -7.28 0.17
N ILE A 61 11.08 -7.06 1.32
CA ILE A 61 11.36 -5.74 1.85
C ILE A 61 12.76 -5.33 1.42
N VAL A 62 12.87 -4.24 0.67
CA VAL A 62 14.12 -3.69 0.19
C VAL A 62 14.37 -2.35 0.87
N GLN A 63 15.52 -2.26 1.52
CA GLN A 63 16.06 -1.02 2.07
C GLN A 63 17.04 -0.42 1.06
N VAL A 64 16.94 0.87 0.78
CA VAL A 64 17.80 1.55 -0.21
C VAL A 64 18.43 2.81 0.39
N THR A 65 19.72 3.00 0.13
CA THR A 65 20.46 4.24 0.42
C THR A 65 20.95 4.82 -0.90
N LEU A 66 20.76 6.12 -1.10
CA LEU A 66 21.21 6.84 -2.27
C LEU A 66 22.62 7.42 -2.07
N GLU A 67 23.27 7.78 -3.17
CA GLU A 67 24.58 8.45 -3.17
C GLU A 67 24.43 9.93 -2.78
N SER A 68 23.36 10.57 -3.24
CA SER A 68 23.03 11.97 -3.01
C SER A 68 21.68 12.08 -2.30
N HIS A 69 21.59 13.02 -1.36
CA HIS A 69 20.42 13.23 -0.50
C HIS A 69 19.82 14.62 -0.71
N THR A 70 19.98 15.20 -1.91
CA THR A 70 19.27 16.44 -2.25
C THR A 70 17.78 16.14 -2.43
N ASP A 71 16.94 17.13 -2.17
CA ASP A 71 15.48 17.01 -2.32
C ASP A 71 15.10 16.55 -3.74
N GLU A 72 15.80 17.03 -4.77
CA GLU A 72 15.56 16.63 -6.17
C GLU A 72 15.88 15.15 -6.38
N THR A 73 17.01 14.67 -5.84
CA THR A 73 17.43 13.28 -5.99
C THR A 73 16.43 12.34 -5.32
N LEU A 74 16.01 12.66 -4.10
CA LEU A 74 15.01 11.89 -3.35
C LEU A 74 13.65 11.90 -4.07
N TYR A 75 13.24 13.06 -4.59
CA TYR A 75 11.96 13.20 -5.27
C TYR A 75 11.92 12.41 -6.59
N ASP A 76 12.96 12.51 -7.41
CA ASP A 76 13.03 11.80 -8.70
C ASP A 76 13.10 10.29 -8.50
N PHE A 77 13.87 9.82 -7.50
CA PHE A 77 13.91 8.42 -7.12
C PHE A 77 12.51 7.89 -6.75
N GLY A 78 11.81 8.61 -5.85
CA GLY A 78 10.45 8.26 -5.44
C GLY A 78 9.45 8.23 -6.59
N ARG A 79 9.56 9.16 -7.55
CA ARG A 79 8.73 9.17 -8.76
C ARG A 79 8.95 7.94 -9.63
N VAL A 80 10.20 7.53 -9.84
CA VAL A 80 10.49 6.33 -10.64
C VAL A 80 9.98 5.08 -9.94
N LEU A 81 10.18 4.95 -8.62
CA LEU A 81 9.64 3.82 -7.85
C LEU A 81 8.12 3.69 -7.98
N ALA A 82 7.38 4.80 -7.91
CA ALA A 82 5.92 4.80 -8.01
C ALA A 82 5.38 4.27 -9.36
N THR A 83 6.24 4.16 -10.39
CA THR A 83 5.87 3.61 -11.70
C THR A 83 6.05 2.08 -11.81
N ILE A 84 6.67 1.44 -10.81
CA ILE A 84 6.97 0.00 -10.84
C ILE A 84 5.79 -0.78 -10.26
N PRO A 85 5.04 -1.56 -11.06
CA PRO A 85 3.82 -2.23 -10.59
C PRO A 85 4.03 -3.26 -9.48
N GLU A 86 5.22 -3.88 -9.43
CA GLU A 86 5.59 -4.85 -8.40
C GLU A 86 5.79 -4.21 -7.01
N ILE A 87 5.98 -2.88 -6.93
CA ILE A 87 6.11 -2.15 -5.67
C ILE A 87 4.72 -1.91 -5.07
N GLN A 88 4.46 -2.53 -3.92
CA GLN A 88 3.21 -2.38 -3.18
C GLN A 88 3.22 -1.12 -2.30
N GLU A 89 4.37 -0.87 -1.65
CA GLU A 89 4.57 0.25 -0.74
C GLU A 89 5.99 0.77 -0.87
N ALA A 90 6.17 2.08 -0.77
CA ALA A 90 7.48 2.73 -0.71
C ALA A 90 7.40 3.92 0.25
N TYR A 91 8.37 4.00 1.15
CA TYR A 91 8.44 5.02 2.19
C TYR A 91 9.81 5.69 2.15
N LEU A 92 9.82 7.02 2.14
CA LEU A 92 10.99 7.79 2.57
C LEU A 92 11.00 7.76 4.10
N VAL A 93 12.11 7.35 4.70
CA VAL A 93 12.21 7.15 6.16
C VAL A 93 13.38 7.91 6.76
N SER A 94 13.36 8.06 8.08
CA SER A 94 14.55 8.41 8.85
C SER A 94 15.31 7.14 9.26
N GLY A 95 16.64 7.22 9.37
CA GLY A 95 17.50 6.13 9.83
C GLY A 95 18.69 5.89 8.90
N ASP A 96 19.21 4.66 8.89
CA ASP A 96 20.40 4.26 8.11
C ASP A 96 20.13 4.11 6.60
N TYR A 97 18.85 4.12 6.21
CA TYR A 97 18.40 3.97 4.83
C TYR A 97 17.43 5.09 4.50
N ASP A 98 17.43 5.51 3.23
CA ASP A 98 16.52 6.55 2.76
C ASP A 98 15.13 5.98 2.47
N TYR A 99 15.06 4.76 1.92
CA TYR A 99 13.80 4.14 1.53
C TYR A 99 13.59 2.74 2.09
N TYR A 100 12.35 2.46 2.49
CA TYR A 100 11.81 1.11 2.68
C TYR A 100 10.78 0.83 1.60
N ILE A 101 10.96 -0.28 0.89
CA ILE A 101 10.13 -0.66 -0.24
C ILE A 101 9.63 -2.08 -0.02
N ARG A 102 8.31 -2.28 -0.09
CA ARG A 102 7.70 -3.62 -0.10
C ARG A 102 7.31 -3.99 -1.52
N ILE A 103 7.80 -5.14 -1.97
CA ILE A 103 7.65 -5.64 -3.33
C ILE A 103 6.94 -6.99 -3.29
N ALA A 104 6.01 -7.22 -4.21
CA ALA A 104 5.44 -8.54 -4.49
C ALA A 104 6.09 -9.13 -5.74
N VAL A 105 6.58 -10.36 -5.65
CA VAL A 105 7.26 -11.07 -6.74
C VAL A 105 6.79 -12.51 -6.83
N ARG A 106 6.93 -13.11 -8.02
CA ARG A 106 6.50 -14.50 -8.23
C ARG A 106 7.39 -15.51 -7.53
N ASP A 107 8.70 -15.28 -7.63
CA ASP A 107 9.75 -16.09 -7.04
C ASP A 107 11.06 -15.29 -6.98
N THR A 108 12.14 -15.93 -6.54
CA THR A 108 13.49 -15.34 -6.47
C THR A 108 14.07 -14.95 -7.84
N ARG A 109 13.66 -15.59 -8.94
CA ARG A 109 14.13 -15.24 -10.30
C ARG A 109 13.42 -13.98 -10.79
N ASP A 110 12.12 -13.86 -10.53
CA ASP A 110 11.36 -12.66 -10.82
C ASP A 110 11.86 -11.46 -9.99
N TYR A 111 12.29 -11.71 -8.75
CA TYR A 111 12.97 -10.70 -7.94
C TYR A 111 14.29 -10.22 -8.54
N GLU A 112 15.16 -11.14 -8.96
CA GLU A 112 16.43 -10.79 -9.62
C GLU A 112 16.18 -10.00 -10.92
N ARG A 113 15.20 -10.42 -11.72
CA ARG A 113 14.76 -9.71 -12.91
C ARG A 113 14.36 -8.27 -12.58
N LEU A 114 13.53 -8.07 -11.54
CA LEU A 114 13.09 -6.75 -11.11
C LEU A 114 14.27 -5.86 -10.67
N LEU A 115 15.21 -6.42 -9.91
CA LEU A 115 16.42 -5.72 -9.49
C LEU A 115 17.22 -5.23 -10.71
N ARG A 116 17.57 -6.16 -11.61
CA ARG A 116 18.39 -5.90 -12.79
C ARG A 116 17.72 -4.95 -13.79
N GLU A 117 16.43 -5.12 -14.02
CA GLU A 117 15.72 -4.43 -15.10
C GLU A 117 15.09 -3.10 -14.70
N LYS A 118 14.82 -2.91 -13.39
CA LYS A 118 14.14 -1.72 -12.86
C LYS A 118 14.98 -1.03 -11.80
N LEU A 119 15.15 -1.63 -10.61
CA LEU A 119 15.73 -0.94 -9.46
C LEU A 119 17.17 -0.46 -9.70
N TYR A 120 18.06 -1.33 -10.17
CA TYR A 120 19.47 -0.97 -10.42
C TYR A 120 19.69 -0.10 -11.66
N LYS A 121 18.64 0.16 -12.45
CA LYS A 121 18.68 1.16 -13.52
C LYS A 121 18.34 2.55 -13.02
N ILE A 122 17.83 2.69 -11.81
CA ILE A 122 17.59 4.00 -11.20
C ILE A 122 18.96 4.55 -10.78
N PRO A 123 19.41 5.68 -11.33
CA PRO A 123 20.70 6.25 -11.01
C PRO A 123 20.76 6.68 -9.54
N GLY A 124 21.94 6.60 -8.95
CA GLY A 124 22.20 7.13 -7.61
C GLY A 124 21.89 6.16 -6.46
N ILE A 125 21.59 4.87 -6.71
CA ILE A 125 21.56 3.87 -5.64
C ILE A 125 22.99 3.56 -5.20
N ARG A 126 23.32 3.86 -3.95
CA ARG A 126 24.61 3.53 -3.33
C ARG A 126 24.63 2.09 -2.80
N HIS A 127 23.56 1.71 -2.11
CA HIS A 127 23.46 0.40 -1.47
C HIS A 127 21.99 -0.03 -1.35
N SER A 128 21.76 -1.34 -1.41
CA SER A 128 20.45 -1.92 -1.14
C SER A 128 20.58 -3.21 -0.33
N LYS A 129 19.60 -3.48 0.52
CA LYS A 129 19.52 -4.69 1.34
C LYS A 129 18.12 -5.28 1.29
N SER A 130 18.04 -6.57 1.00
CA SER A 130 16.79 -7.26 0.71
C SER A 130 16.47 -8.32 1.75
N HIS A 131 15.21 -8.37 2.18
CA HIS A 131 14.71 -9.31 3.17
C HIS A 131 13.46 -9.99 2.62
N PHE A 132 13.53 -11.31 2.43
CA PHE A 132 12.36 -12.09 2.06
C PHE A 132 11.45 -12.24 3.28
N VAL A 133 10.18 -11.86 3.11
CA VAL A 133 9.16 -12.00 4.14
C VAL A 133 8.79 -13.47 4.25
N LEU A 134 9.14 -14.09 5.38
CA LEU A 134 8.81 -15.50 5.63
C LEU A 134 7.32 -15.71 5.89
N ARG A 135 6.68 -14.73 6.54
CA ARG A 135 5.25 -14.75 6.85
C ARG A 135 4.75 -13.35 7.20
N VAL A 136 3.65 -12.95 6.60
CA VAL A 136 2.88 -11.76 7.02
C VAL A 136 2.07 -12.11 8.25
N LEU A 137 2.33 -11.44 9.38
CA LEU A 137 1.61 -11.68 10.63
C LEU A 137 0.30 -10.89 10.73
N LYS A 138 0.26 -9.69 10.14
CA LYS A 138 -0.90 -8.78 10.11
C LYS A 138 -0.73 -7.80 8.96
N GLU A 139 -1.78 -7.59 8.19
CA GLU A 139 -1.83 -6.59 7.11
C GLU A 139 -3.20 -5.89 7.18
N THR A 140 -3.19 -4.57 7.33
CA THR A 140 -4.41 -3.75 7.31
C THR A 140 -4.04 -2.31 6.98
N SER A 141 -4.89 -1.63 6.20
CA SER A 141 -4.62 -0.27 5.72
C SER A 141 -4.91 0.82 6.76
N VAL A 142 -5.73 0.53 7.76
CA VAL A 142 -6.06 1.43 8.87
C VAL A 142 -6.14 0.66 10.19
N PRO A 143 -5.79 1.28 11.34
CA PRO A 143 -6.06 0.68 12.63
C PRO A 143 -7.55 0.32 12.76
N VAL A 144 -7.85 -0.73 13.51
CA VAL A 144 -9.23 -1.13 13.80
C VAL A 144 -9.92 0.02 14.54
N ILE A 145 -10.86 0.70 13.88
CA ILE A 145 -11.73 1.75 14.43
C ILE A 145 -12.88 1.10 15.22
#